data_AF-R9KNS5-F1
#
_entry.id   AF-R9KNS5-F1
#
_cell.length_a   1.000
_cell.length_b   1.000
_cell.length_c   1.000
_cell.angle_alpha   90.00
_cell.angle_beta   90.00
_cell.angle_gamma   90.00
#
_symmetry.space_group_name_H-M   'P 1'
#
loop_
_entity.id
_entity.type
_entity.pdbx_description
1 polymer ?
#
loop_
_entity_poly.entity_id
_entity_poly.type
_entity_poly.pdbx_seq_one_letter_code
_entity_poly.pdbx_strand_id
1 'polypeptide(L)'
;MNEQESDLRPALATTIKNIKQYDTILLGFPIWHGKEPMLVRTFLEKHNLSGKTILPFCTSGGSGISGSMSGIRKYAKGAGVMQGKDLSGLSQAGIRGWLKKAGVI
;
A
#
# COMPACT_ATOMS: atom_id res chain seq x y z
N MET A 1 -7.19 23.11 2.02
CA MET A 1 -5.99 22.65 2.74
C MET A 1 -5.83 21.17 2.43
N ASN A 2 -5.04 20.84 1.40
CA ASN A 2 -4.95 19.48 0.86
C ASN A 2 -3.77 18.77 1.53
N GLU A 3 -4.00 17.67 2.25
CA GLU A 3 -2.94 16.98 3.05
C GLU A 3 -1.70 16.63 2.22
N GLN A 4 -1.89 16.35 0.92
CA GLN A 4 -0.84 16.03 -0.02
C GLN A 4 0.07 17.23 -0.34
N GLU A 5 -0.49 18.45 -0.41
CA GLU A 5 0.28 19.67 -0.70
C GLU A 5 1.17 20.06 0.48
N SER A 6 0.69 19.81 1.70
CA SER A 6 1.41 20.13 2.95
C SER A 6 2.28 18.97 3.46
N ASP A 7 2.42 17.87 2.69
CA ASP A 7 3.13 16.64 3.06
C ASP A 7 2.85 16.15 4.50
N LEU A 8 1.58 16.24 4.93
CA LEU A 8 1.21 15.91 6.31
C LEU A 8 1.48 14.43 6.63
N ARG A 9 1.71 14.13 7.91
CA ARG A 9 1.77 12.77 8.44
C ARG A 9 0.65 12.57 9.47
N PRO A 10 -0.60 12.29 9.04
CA PRO A 10 -1.71 12.13 9.95
C PRO A 10 -1.45 11.03 10.98
N ALA A 11 -1.80 11.29 12.24
CA ALA A 11 -1.58 10.33 13.32
C ALA A 11 -2.38 9.04 13.09
N LEU A 12 -1.70 7.90 13.19
CA LEU A 12 -2.35 6.59 13.19
C LEU A 12 -2.96 6.32 14.57
N ALA A 13 -4.24 5.96 14.60
CA ALA A 13 -4.94 5.58 15.83
C ALA A 13 -4.37 4.31 16.49
N THR A 14 -3.67 3.46 15.72
CA THR A 14 -3.07 2.23 16.21
C THR A 14 -1.69 1.97 15.62
N THR A 15 -0.97 1.02 16.21
CA THR A 15 0.32 0.53 15.72
C THR A 15 0.32 -0.99 15.71
N ILE A 16 1.03 -1.58 14.74
CA ILE A 16 1.15 -3.04 14.66
C ILE A 16 2.31 -3.46 15.57
N LYS A 17 1.98 -3.88 16.79
CA LYS A 17 2.98 -4.22 17.83
C LYS A 17 4.04 -5.23 17.35
N ASN A 18 3.62 -6.25 16.60
CA ASN A 18 4.48 -7.35 16.17
C ASN A 18 4.62 -7.44 14.64
N ILE A 19 4.90 -6.33 13.96
CA ILE A 19 5.06 -6.35 12.48
C ILE A 19 6.17 -7.31 12.01
N LYS A 20 7.12 -7.65 12.89
CA LYS A 20 8.21 -8.61 12.62
C LYS A 20 7.72 -10.00 12.23
N GLN A 21 6.56 -10.44 12.71
CA GLN A 21 6.03 -11.79 12.45
C GLN A 21 5.54 -12.01 11.01
N TYR A 22 5.45 -10.93 10.21
CA TYR A 22 4.94 -10.98 8.85
C TYR A 22 6.07 -10.82 7.83
N ASP A 23 6.16 -11.75 6.89
CA ASP A 23 7.07 -11.63 5.74
C ASP A 23 6.46 -10.78 4.64
N THR A 24 5.15 -10.93 4.41
CA THR A 24 4.39 -10.19 3.38
C THR A 24 3.30 -9.32 3.99
N ILE A 25 3.18 -8.09 3.51
CA ILE A 25 2.15 -7.12 3.90
C ILE A 25 1.33 -6.75 2.67
N LEU A 26 0.04 -7.07 2.68
CA LEU A 26 -0.93 -6.58 1.70
C LEU A 26 -1.35 -5.17 2.11
N LEU A 27 -1.00 -4.17 1.30
CA LEU A 27 -1.22 -2.75 1.63
C LEU A 27 -2.38 -2.21 0.79
N GLY A 28 -3.58 -2.16 1.38
CA GLY A 28 -4.79 -1.65 0.75
C GLY A 28 -5.09 -0.19 1.07
N PHE A 29 -5.49 0.60 0.07
CA PHE A 29 -5.89 2.00 0.26
C PHE A 29 -6.84 2.50 -0.87
N PRO A 30 -7.71 3.48 -0.60
CA PRO A 30 -8.41 4.18 -1.68
C PRO A 30 -7.46 5.14 -2.41
N ILE A 31 -7.75 5.47 -3.67
CA ILE A 31 -7.03 6.52 -4.39
C ILE A 31 -7.62 7.90 -4.09
N TRP A 32 -6.79 8.82 -3.62
CA TRP A 32 -7.13 10.23 -3.42
C TRP A 32 -6.33 11.10 -4.38
N HIS A 33 -7.03 11.82 -5.26
CA HIS A 33 -6.44 12.69 -6.29
C HIS A 33 -5.31 11.99 -7.10
N GLY A 34 -5.50 10.70 -7.43
CA GLY A 34 -4.56 9.91 -8.22
C GLY A 34 -3.39 9.29 -7.44
N LYS A 35 -3.34 9.45 -6.11
CA LYS A 35 -2.25 8.95 -5.25
C LYS A 35 -2.75 8.27 -3.98
N GLU A 36 -1.81 7.66 -3.26
CA GLU A 36 -2.05 7.13 -1.93
C GLU A 36 -2.36 8.27 -0.93
N PRO A 37 -3.29 8.06 0.02
CA PRO A 37 -3.50 8.97 1.12
C PRO A 37 -2.23 9.14 1.98
N MET A 38 -2.09 10.31 2.60
CA MET A 38 -0.92 10.62 3.45
C MET A 38 -0.78 9.69 4.65
N LEU A 39 -1.89 9.10 5.11
CA LEU A 39 -1.90 8.07 6.15
C LEU A 39 -1.09 6.82 5.75
N VAL A 40 -1.09 6.46 4.46
CA VAL A 40 -0.31 5.32 3.94
C VAL A 40 1.18 5.60 4.10
N ARG A 41 1.62 6.83 3.82
CA ARG A 41 3.02 7.24 4.02
C ARG A 41 3.41 7.17 5.49
N THR A 42 2.54 7.67 6.36
CA THR A 42 2.75 7.60 7.82
C THR A 42 2.90 6.16 8.29
N PHE A 43 2.08 5.24 7.78
CA PHE A 43 2.19 3.82 8.07
C PHE A 43 3.54 3.23 7.64
N LEU A 44 3.96 3.53 6.41
CA LEU A 44 5.21 3.02 5.84
C LEU A 44 6.44 3.53 6.59
N GLU A 45 6.43 4.79 7.01
CA GLU A 45 7.55 5.39 7.76
C GLU A 45 7.62 4.93 9.22
N LYS A 46 6.47 4.66 9.85
CA LYS A 46 6.40 4.33 11.29
C LYS A 46 6.88 2.92 11.61
N HIS A 47 6.92 2.01 10.63
CA HIS A 47 7.26 0.61 10.86
C HIS A 47 8.59 0.25 10.18
N ASN A 48 9.40 -0.60 10.84
CA ASN A 48 10.56 -1.20 10.18
C ASN A 48 10.10 -2.32 9.25
N LEU A 49 10.19 -2.06 7.95
CA LEU A 49 9.76 -2.94 6.87
C LEU A 49 10.93 -3.67 6.19
N SER A 50 12.14 -3.54 6.74
CA SER A 50 13.34 -4.16 6.18
C SER A 50 13.18 -5.67 6.02
N GLY A 51 13.48 -6.18 4.83
CA GLY A 51 13.38 -7.60 4.50
C GLY A 51 11.96 -8.11 4.26
N LYS A 52 10.93 -7.25 4.34
CA LYS A 52 9.54 -7.62 4.08
C LYS A 52 9.16 -7.39 2.62
N THR A 53 8.14 -8.10 2.17
CA THR A 53 7.49 -7.86 0.88
C THR A 53 6.22 -7.02 1.09
N ILE A 54 6.06 -5.94 0.35
CA ILE A 54 4.79 -5.20 0.27
C ILE A 54 4.11 -5.52 -1.03
N LEU A 55 2.84 -5.90 -0.94
CA LEU A 55 1.94 -6.12 -2.07
C LEU A 55 0.84 -5.04 -2.05
N PRO A 56 1.03 -3.90 -2.74
CA PRO A 56 0.06 -2.82 -2.74
C PRO A 56 -1.19 -3.16 -3.56
N PHE A 57 -2.34 -2.72 -3.07
CA PHE A 57 -3.55 -2.71 -3.88
C PHE A 57 -4.41 -1.48 -3.56
N CYS A 58 -5.28 -1.11 -4.51
CA CYS A 58 -6.18 0.01 -4.31
C CYS A 58 -7.61 -0.29 -4.75
N THR A 59 -8.52 0.55 -4.29
CA THR A 59 -9.78 0.83 -4.98
C THR A 59 -9.77 2.28 -5.47
N SER A 60 -10.38 2.53 -6.61
CA SER A 60 -10.35 3.82 -7.31
C SER A 60 -11.64 4.03 -8.12
N GLY A 61 -11.95 5.29 -8.40
CA GLY A 61 -13.00 5.67 -9.35
C GLY A 61 -12.54 5.66 -10.81
N GLY A 62 -11.37 5.07 -11.13
CA GLY A 62 -10.84 4.97 -12.49
C GLY A 62 -9.36 5.39 -12.64
N SER A 63 -8.79 6.10 -11.67
CA SER A 63 -7.39 6.56 -11.76
C SER A 63 -6.35 5.44 -11.68
N GLY A 64 -6.70 4.28 -11.11
CA GLY A 64 -5.76 3.19 -10.91
C GLY A 64 -4.67 3.47 -9.87
N ILE A 65 -3.76 2.52 -9.71
CA ILE A 65 -2.73 2.54 -8.65
C ILE A 65 -1.40 3.20 -9.07
N SER A 66 -1.19 3.40 -10.37
CA SER A 66 0.13 3.76 -10.93
C SER A 66 0.73 5.02 -10.28
N GLY A 67 -0.09 6.05 -10.05
CA GLY A 67 0.31 7.31 -9.43
C GLY A 67 0.81 7.17 -7.99
N SER A 68 0.46 6.07 -7.31
CA SER A 68 0.86 5.80 -5.92
C SER A 68 2.18 5.06 -5.77
N MET A 69 2.61 4.35 -6.84
CA MET A 69 3.70 3.38 -6.73
C MET A 69 5.05 4.02 -6.42
N SER A 70 5.31 5.23 -6.90
CA SER A 70 6.56 5.95 -6.60
C SER A 70 6.63 6.37 -5.13
N GLY A 71 5.52 6.88 -4.58
CA GLY A 71 5.40 7.22 -3.17
C GLY A 71 5.60 5.99 -2.27
N ILE A 72 4.91 4.90 -2.57
CA ILE A 72 5.01 3.66 -1.78
C ILE A 72 6.45 3.14 -1.77
N ARG A 73 7.13 3.07 -2.93
CA ARG A 73 8.55 2.66 -2.99
C ARG A 73 9.47 3.59 -2.21
N LYS A 74 9.22 4.89 -2.23
CA LYS A 74 10.01 5.88 -1.50
C LYS A 74 9.91 5.70 0.01
N TYR A 75 8.70 5.46 0.54
CA TYR A 75 8.44 5.44 1.97
C TYR A 75 8.55 4.04 2.60
N ALA A 76 8.39 2.96 1.82
CA ALA A 76 8.58 1.58 2.27
C ALA A 76 10.06 1.16 2.33
N LYS A 77 10.88 1.90 3.07
CA LYS A 77 12.34 1.69 3.09
C LYS A 77 12.70 0.28 3.57
N GLY A 78 13.61 -0.37 2.82
CA GLY A 78 14.10 -1.72 3.11
C GLY A 78 13.16 -2.86 2.72
N ALA A 79 11.95 -2.56 2.24
CA ALA A 79 10.99 -3.56 1.78
C ALA A 79 11.08 -3.79 0.28
N GLY A 80 10.80 -5.02 -0.16
CA GLY A 80 10.55 -5.35 -1.55
C GLY A 80 9.12 -4.98 -1.95
N VAL A 81 8.94 -3.92 -2.75
CA VAL A 81 7.61 -3.47 -3.18
C VAL A 81 7.23 -4.10 -4.52
N MET A 82 6.23 -4.98 -4.49
CA MET A 82 5.69 -5.67 -5.65
C MET A 82 4.90 -4.73 -6.58
N GLN A 83 4.53 -5.22 -7.76
CA GLN A 83 3.61 -4.50 -8.63
C GLN A 83 2.25 -4.35 -7.95
N GLY A 84 1.76 -3.11 -7.87
CA GLY A 84 0.46 -2.81 -7.29
C GLY A 84 -0.70 -3.24 -8.18
N LYS A 85 -1.88 -3.47 -7.56
CA LYS A 85 -3.09 -3.87 -8.29
C LYS A 85 -4.29 -3.00 -7.93
N ASP A 86 -5.00 -2.49 -8.95
CA ASP A 86 -6.35 -1.95 -8.74
C ASP A 86 -7.37 -3.11 -8.69
N LEU A 87 -8.18 -3.16 -7.63
CA LEU A 87 -9.18 -4.20 -7.37
C LEU A 87 -10.63 -3.74 -7.62
N SER A 88 -10.87 -2.50 -8.05
CA SER A 88 -12.20 -1.87 -8.10
C SER A 88 -13.27 -2.59 -8.94
N GLY A 89 -12.86 -3.48 -9.83
CA GLY A 89 -13.76 -4.31 -10.65
C GLY A 89 -13.34 -5.78 -10.71
N LEU A 90 -12.49 -6.25 -9.80
CA LEU A 90 -12.03 -7.64 -9.83
C LEU A 90 -13.02 -8.56 -9.12
N SER A 91 -13.36 -9.68 -9.77
CA SER A 91 -14.07 -10.78 -9.15
C SER A 91 -13.19 -11.52 -8.13
N GLN A 92 -13.79 -12.33 -7.27
CA GLN A 92 -13.04 -13.20 -6.34
C GLN A 92 -12.02 -14.10 -7.07
N ALA A 93 -12.41 -14.64 -8.23
CA ALA A 93 -11.50 -15.43 -9.06
C ALA A 93 -10.30 -14.61 -9.55
N GLY A 94 -10.54 -13.35 -9.95
CA GLY A 94 -9.48 -12.42 -10.34
C GLY A 94 -8.52 -12.10 -9.19
N ILE A 95 -9.05 -11.86 -7.98
CA ILE A 95 -8.25 -11.63 -6.77
C ILE A 95 -7.41 -12.87 -6.44
N ARG A 96 -8.01 -14.06 -6.44
CA ARG A 96 -7.28 -15.32 -6.21
C ARG A 96 -6.17 -15.53 -7.23
N GLY A 97 -6.43 -15.25 -8.51
CA GLY A 97 -5.42 -15.33 -9.57
C GLY A 97 -4.25 -14.37 -9.37
N TRP A 98 -4.53 -13.15 -8.89
CA TRP A 98 -3.50 -12.18 -8.54
C TRP A 98 -2.66 -12.62 -7.34
N LEU A 99 -3.29 -13.12 -6.26
CA LEU A 99 -2.58 -13.60 -5.08
C LEU A 99 -1.68 -14.80 -5.39
N LYS A 100 -2.14 -15.74 -6.24
CA LYS A 100 -1.33 -16.87 -6.73
C LYS A 100 -0.09 -16.40 -7.49
N LYS A 101 -0.26 -15.44 -8.42
CA LYS A 101 0.86 -14.86 -9.18
C LYS A 101 1.86 -14.13 -8.29
N ALA A 102 1.39 -13.57 -7.18
CA ALA A 102 2.24 -12.93 -6.18
C ALA A 102 2.89 -13.90 -5.19
N GLY A 103 2.60 -15.20 -5.26
CA GLY A 103 3.16 -16.23 -4.38
C GLY A 103 2.60 -16.20 -2.94
N VAL A 104 1.44 -15.59 -2.73
CA VAL A 104 0.82 -15.46 -1.40
C VAL A 104 -0.03 -16.69 -1.04
N ILE A 105 -0.65 -17.33 -2.06
CA ILE A 105 -1.51 -18.52 -1.94
C ILE A 105 -1.30 -19.49 -3.11
#